data_AF-A0A9E0UF63-F1
#
_entry.id   AF-A0A9E0UF63-F1
#
_cell.length_a   1.000
_cell.length_b   1.000
_cell.length_c   1.000
_cell.angle_alpha   90.00
_cell.angle_beta   90.00
_cell.angle_gamma   90.00
#
_symmetry.space_group_name_H-M   'P 1'
#
loop_
_entity.id
_entity.type
_entity.pdbx_description
1 polymer ?
#
loop_
_entity_poly.entity_id
_entity_poly.type
_entity_poly.pdbx_seq_one_letter_code
_entity_poly.pdbx_strand_id
1 'polypeptide(L)'
;MNIRLWSLTVAWLLFAACSDRNAELAPDYFSGEIAGTSDSLVFRDCATSVDYLLSEKGAYRAVAARYGRLAGPRRRVYLACRAHLDSDTVSAGSAVRRLVVDRLIAFGEAGGCDWQYQLSGVYESDDPRHRQVLRLRPDRTFLLTRFGDGTESHTTGSWGLASELVLLLDCEAGSRMSFQLIPDRQALLSDDRTFSFTKVYL
;
A
#
# COMPACT_ATOMS: atom_id res chain seq x y z
N MET A 1 -32.01 -22.16 54.91
CA MET A 1 -30.65 -22.74 55.01
C MET A 1 -30.28 -23.29 53.64
N ASN A 2 -29.11 -22.87 53.13
CA ASN A 2 -28.41 -23.26 51.88
C ASN A 2 -28.78 -22.57 50.55
N ILE A 3 -27.92 -21.58 50.27
CA ILE A 3 -27.56 -20.91 49.02
C ILE A 3 -26.58 -21.78 48.22
N ARG A 4 -26.72 -21.87 46.89
CA ARG A 4 -25.64 -22.00 45.87
C ARG A 4 -26.23 -21.51 44.51
N LEU A 5 -25.91 -20.30 44.00
CA LEU A 5 -24.90 -19.97 42.96
C LEU A 5 -24.48 -21.18 42.08
N TRP A 6 -24.39 -21.11 40.74
CA TRP A 6 -23.34 -20.39 39.99
C TRP A 6 -23.70 -20.24 38.48
N SER A 7 -23.59 -19.00 37.97
CA SER A 7 -23.02 -18.53 36.67
C SER A 7 -23.27 -19.33 35.37
N LEU A 8 -24.00 -18.81 34.37
CA LEU A 8 -23.60 -17.78 33.37
C LEU A 8 -22.22 -18.02 32.71
N THR A 9 -22.22 -18.78 31.61
CA THR A 9 -21.21 -18.69 30.55
C THR A 9 -21.93 -18.65 29.20
N VAL A 10 -22.50 -17.49 28.87
CA VAL A 10 -22.73 -17.10 27.48
C VAL A 10 -21.36 -16.75 26.94
N ALA A 11 -20.68 -17.75 26.36
CA ALA A 11 -19.45 -17.53 25.62
C ALA A 11 -19.79 -16.59 24.46
N TRP A 12 -19.28 -15.37 24.57
CA TRP A 12 -19.30 -14.35 23.54
C TRP A 12 -18.71 -14.93 22.25
N LEU A 13 -19.57 -15.28 21.31
CA LEU A 13 -19.26 -15.30 19.89
C LEU A 13 -18.99 -13.84 19.48
N LEU A 14 -17.76 -13.38 19.68
CA LEU A 14 -17.23 -12.24 18.94
C LEU A 14 -17.08 -12.70 17.49
N PHE A 15 -18.18 -12.61 16.75
CA PHE A 15 -18.12 -12.45 15.32
C PHE A 15 -17.34 -11.16 15.08
N ALA A 16 -16.05 -11.31 14.77
CA ALA A 16 -15.39 -10.36 13.90
C ALA A 16 -16.23 -10.36 12.63
N ALA A 17 -17.09 -9.36 12.48
CA ALA A 17 -17.71 -9.05 11.22
C ALA A 17 -16.59 -8.60 10.27
N CYS A 18 -15.85 -9.57 9.73
CA CYS A 18 -15.03 -9.37 8.56
C CYS A 18 -15.99 -9.01 7.42
N SER A 19 -16.16 -7.71 7.21
CA SER A 19 -16.91 -7.14 6.11
C SER A 19 -16.41 -7.70 4.78
N ASP A 20 -17.27 -8.45 4.08
CA ASP A 20 -17.05 -9.00 2.73
C ASP A 20 -16.74 -7.94 1.65
N ARG A 21 -16.79 -6.64 1.97
CA ARG A 21 -16.51 -5.55 1.01
C ARG A 21 -15.05 -5.50 0.53
N ASN A 22 -14.12 -6.12 1.26
CA ASN A 22 -12.67 -6.05 0.96
C ASN A 22 -12.18 -7.14 0.00
N ALA A 23 -13.04 -8.09 -0.40
CA ALA A 23 -12.67 -9.17 -1.31
C ALA A 23 -12.45 -8.70 -2.77
N GLU A 24 -13.04 -7.56 -3.17
CA GLU A 24 -13.02 -7.09 -4.57
C GLU A 24 -11.85 -6.14 -4.91
N LEU A 25 -11.23 -5.51 -3.90
CA LEU A 25 -10.15 -4.55 -4.12
C LEU A 25 -8.79 -5.25 -4.10
N ALA A 26 -8.12 -5.34 -5.25
CA ALA A 26 -6.74 -5.82 -5.35
C ALA A 26 -5.74 -4.67 -5.12
N PRO A 27 -4.61 -4.90 -4.42
CA PRO A 27 -3.57 -3.90 -4.17
C PRO A 27 -2.63 -3.71 -5.38
N ASP A 28 -3.20 -3.51 -6.57
CA ASP A 28 -2.49 -3.43 -7.84
C ASP A 28 -2.44 -2.00 -8.42
N TYR A 29 -2.84 -0.97 -7.65
CA TYR A 29 -2.72 0.42 -8.06
C TYR A 29 -1.29 0.95 -7.83
N PHE A 30 -0.76 1.64 -8.84
CA PHE A 30 0.53 2.31 -8.81
C PHE A 30 0.38 3.72 -9.37
N SER A 31 1.03 4.68 -8.72
CA SER A 31 1.16 6.06 -9.20
C SER A 31 2.61 6.49 -9.05
N GLY A 32 3.16 7.11 -10.09
CA GLY A 32 4.58 7.37 -10.15
C GLY A 32 4.96 8.26 -11.31
N GLU A 33 6.26 8.39 -11.49
CA GLU A 33 6.84 9.14 -12.60
C GLU A 33 7.71 8.24 -13.45
N ILE A 34 7.51 8.31 -14.77
CA ILE A 34 8.37 7.63 -15.72
C ILE A 34 9.40 8.58 -16.31
N ALA A 35 10.61 8.07 -16.53
CA ALA A 35 11.68 8.73 -17.26
C ALA A 35 12.58 7.72 -17.94
N GLY A 36 13.27 8.17 -18.98
CA GLY A 36 14.23 7.35 -19.72
C GLY A 36 14.10 7.50 -21.23
N THR A 37 14.38 6.42 -21.94
CA THR A 37 14.23 6.31 -23.40
C THR A 37 13.01 5.43 -23.71
N SER A 38 12.54 5.43 -24.96
CA SER A 38 11.45 4.54 -25.40
C SER A 38 11.73 3.06 -25.17
N ASP A 39 13.00 2.69 -25.12
CA ASP A 39 13.45 1.31 -25.03
C ASP A 39 13.79 0.91 -23.59
N SER A 40 13.85 1.89 -22.67
CA SER A 40 14.11 1.67 -21.26
C SER A 40 13.48 2.79 -20.44
N LEU A 41 12.27 2.53 -19.97
CA LEU A 41 11.54 3.43 -19.06
C LEU A 41 11.68 2.95 -17.62
N VAL A 42 12.16 3.85 -16.76
CA VAL A 42 12.17 3.66 -15.31
C VAL A 42 10.95 4.35 -14.73
N PHE A 43 10.20 3.62 -13.89
CA PHE A 43 9.07 4.10 -13.11
C PHE A 43 9.49 4.30 -11.66
N ARG A 44 9.42 5.54 -11.18
CA ARG A 44 9.61 5.87 -9.77
C ARG A 44 8.25 5.89 -9.07
N ASP A 45 8.03 4.94 -8.17
CA ASP A 45 6.78 4.85 -7.41
C ASP A 45 6.69 5.96 -6.37
N CYS A 46 5.63 6.78 -6.41
CA CYS A 46 5.45 7.86 -5.46
C CYS A 46 5.23 7.34 -4.04
N ALA A 47 4.58 6.19 -3.88
CA ALA A 47 4.25 5.64 -2.56
C ALA A 47 5.49 5.16 -1.79
N THR A 48 6.52 4.67 -2.50
CA THR A 48 7.69 4.03 -1.88
C THR A 48 9.00 4.74 -2.17
N SER A 49 9.05 5.64 -3.15
CA SER A 49 10.28 6.20 -3.75
C SER A 49 11.21 5.16 -4.39
N VAL A 50 10.73 3.93 -4.61
CA VAL A 50 11.48 2.87 -5.27
C VAL A 50 11.37 3.02 -6.79
N ASP A 51 12.49 2.83 -7.47
CA ASP A 51 12.57 2.80 -8.92
C ASP A 51 12.38 1.36 -9.43
N TYR A 52 11.51 1.20 -10.42
CA TYR A 52 11.24 -0.05 -11.12
C TYR A 52 11.56 0.13 -12.60
N LEU A 53 12.16 -0.88 -13.21
CA LEU A 53 12.24 -0.92 -14.67
C LEU A 53 10.90 -1.38 -15.23
N LEU A 54 10.32 -0.66 -16.19
CA LEU A 54 9.10 -1.15 -16.83
C LEU A 54 9.42 -2.41 -17.64
N SER A 55 8.64 -3.47 -17.42
CA SER A 55 8.71 -4.69 -18.21
C SER A 55 8.16 -4.43 -19.60
N GLU A 56 8.73 -5.06 -20.63
CA GLU A 56 8.22 -4.97 -22.01
C GLU A 56 6.89 -5.72 -22.21
N LYS A 57 6.46 -6.47 -21.19
CA LYS A 57 5.17 -7.14 -21.11
C LYS A 57 4.02 -6.14 -20.92
N GLY A 58 2.79 -6.60 -21.13
CA GLY A 58 1.57 -5.83 -20.89
C GLY A 58 1.49 -4.58 -21.78
N ALA A 59 1.19 -3.44 -21.15
CA ALA A 59 0.92 -2.17 -21.83
C ALA A 59 2.17 -1.36 -22.20
N TYR A 60 3.39 -1.89 -22.06
CA TYR A 60 4.66 -1.16 -22.25
C TYR A 60 4.69 -0.35 -23.54
N ARG A 61 4.38 -0.97 -24.68
CA ARG A 61 4.43 -0.29 -26.00
C ARG A 61 3.51 0.93 -26.07
N ALA A 62 2.33 0.85 -25.45
CA ALA A 62 1.41 1.98 -25.38
C ALA A 62 1.95 3.10 -24.49
N VAL A 63 2.59 2.75 -23.37
CA VAL A 63 3.25 3.70 -22.45
C VAL A 63 4.40 4.42 -23.15
N ALA A 64 5.32 3.66 -23.77
CA ALA A 64 6.47 4.20 -24.49
C ALA A 64 6.07 5.12 -25.64
N ALA A 65 5.06 4.74 -26.43
CA ALA A 65 4.55 5.58 -27.51
C ALA A 65 3.92 6.89 -27.00
N ARG A 66 3.21 6.86 -25.85
CA ARG A 66 2.66 8.08 -25.22
C ARG A 66 3.76 8.96 -24.64
N TYR A 67 4.73 8.35 -23.95
CA TYR A 67 5.88 9.06 -23.40
C TYR A 67 6.66 9.78 -24.51
N GLY A 68 6.96 9.12 -25.62
CA GLY A 68 7.68 9.73 -26.75
C GLY A 68 6.96 10.92 -27.41
N ARG A 69 5.63 11.04 -27.26
CA ARG A 69 4.86 12.18 -27.76
C ARG A 69 4.83 13.37 -26.79
N LEU A 70 4.95 13.12 -25.50
CA LEU A 70 4.81 14.12 -24.44
C LEU A 70 6.16 14.61 -23.89
N ALA A 71 7.14 13.72 -23.82
CA ALA A 71 8.43 14.03 -23.23
C ALA A 71 9.34 14.76 -24.22
N GLY A 72 9.65 16.02 -23.93
CA GLY A 72 10.93 16.59 -24.32
C GLY A 72 12.09 15.87 -23.62
N PRO A 73 13.34 16.01 -24.07
CA PRO A 73 14.47 15.30 -23.49
C PRO A 73 14.55 15.51 -21.96
N ARG A 74 14.62 14.39 -21.21
CA ARG A 74 14.81 14.31 -19.74
C ARG A 74 13.64 14.73 -18.85
N ARG A 75 12.42 14.90 -19.38
CA ARG A 75 11.27 15.27 -18.55
C ARG A 75 10.61 14.04 -17.92
N ARG A 76 10.38 14.08 -16.60
CA ARG A 76 9.56 13.10 -15.89
C ARG A 76 8.09 13.29 -16.28
N VAL A 77 7.37 12.19 -16.49
CA VAL A 77 5.97 12.18 -16.88
C VAL A 77 5.19 11.35 -15.87
N TYR A 78 4.06 11.88 -15.41
CA TYR A 78 3.23 11.19 -14.43
C TYR A 78 2.50 10.02 -15.09
N LEU A 79 2.43 8.92 -14.35
CA LEU A 79 1.73 7.70 -14.72
C LEU A 79 0.98 7.15 -13.51
N ALA A 80 -0.33 6.90 -13.68
CA ALA A 80 -1.10 6.04 -12.80
C ALA A 80 -1.58 4.81 -13.57
N CYS A 81 -1.50 3.63 -12.96
CA CYS A 81 -1.82 2.37 -13.60
C CYS A 81 -2.25 1.27 -12.62
N ARG A 82 -2.86 0.22 -13.17
CA ARG A 82 -2.88 -1.11 -12.57
C ARG A 82 -1.64 -1.87 -13.04
N ALA A 83 -0.91 -2.48 -12.11
CA ALA A 83 0.35 -3.14 -12.39
C ALA A 83 0.67 -4.22 -11.35
N HIS A 84 1.61 -5.09 -11.70
CA HIS A 84 2.18 -6.09 -10.80
C HIS A 84 3.69 -6.23 -11.00
N LEU A 85 4.38 -6.79 -10.00
CA LEU A 85 5.80 -7.09 -10.12
C LEU A 85 6.02 -8.34 -10.95
N ASP A 86 6.98 -8.29 -11.86
CA ASP A 86 7.30 -9.40 -12.76
C ASP A 86 7.95 -10.55 -11.95
N SER A 87 7.23 -11.65 -11.77
CA SER A 87 7.66 -12.82 -11.00
C SER A 87 8.96 -13.45 -11.55
N ASP A 88 9.19 -13.33 -12.86
CA ASP A 88 10.36 -13.90 -13.52
C ASP A 88 11.66 -13.23 -13.06
N THR A 89 11.58 -11.96 -12.64
CA THR A 89 12.75 -11.21 -12.16
C THR A 89 13.12 -11.52 -10.72
N VAL A 90 12.12 -11.84 -9.88
CA VAL A 90 12.32 -12.20 -8.47
C VAL A 90 13.03 -13.54 -8.36
N SER A 91 12.68 -14.50 -9.22
CA SER A 91 13.26 -15.85 -9.23
C SER A 91 14.68 -15.90 -9.81
N ALA A 92 15.03 -14.98 -10.73
CA ALA A 92 16.33 -14.96 -11.41
C ALA A 92 17.46 -14.31 -10.59
N GLY A 93 17.21 -13.89 -9.35
CA GLY A 93 18.18 -13.14 -8.53
C GLY A 93 18.59 -11.79 -9.15
N SER A 94 17.80 -11.28 -10.10
CA SER A 94 18.05 -9.98 -10.69
C SER A 94 17.81 -8.90 -9.62
N ALA A 95 18.82 -8.06 -9.38
CA ALA A 95 18.69 -6.92 -8.48
C ALA A 95 17.66 -5.88 -8.99
N VAL A 96 17.29 -5.95 -10.27
CA VAL A 96 16.39 -5.00 -10.92
C VAL A 96 14.96 -5.53 -10.88
N ARG A 97 14.14 -4.94 -10.00
CA ARG A 97 12.69 -5.22 -9.94
C ARG A 97 12.01 -4.65 -11.17
N ARG A 98 11.24 -5.48 -11.87
CA ARG A 98 10.45 -5.03 -13.03
C ARG A 98 8.98 -4.90 -12.69
N LEU A 99 8.36 -3.85 -13.21
CA LEU A 99 6.93 -3.58 -13.07
C LEU A 99 6.24 -3.85 -14.42
N VAL A 100 5.27 -4.75 -14.44
CA VAL A 100 4.42 -5.02 -15.59
C VAL A 100 3.19 -4.12 -15.48
N VAL A 101 2.99 -3.24 -16.46
CA VAL A 101 1.80 -2.38 -16.51
C VAL A 101 0.67 -3.14 -17.19
N ASP A 102 -0.40 -3.42 -16.47
CA ASP A 102 -1.57 -4.14 -16.99
C ASP A 102 -2.55 -3.19 -17.67
N ARG A 103 -2.81 -2.05 -17.01
CA ARG A 103 -3.77 -1.05 -17.49
C ARG A 103 -3.35 0.35 -17.12
N LEU A 104 -3.34 1.24 -18.10
CA LEU A 104 -3.18 2.68 -17.89
C LEU A 104 -4.45 3.30 -17.28
N ILE A 105 -4.29 4.12 -16.25
CA ILE A 105 -5.38 4.90 -15.63
C ILE A 105 -5.23 6.38 -16.00
N ALA A 106 -4.07 6.97 -15.73
CA ALA A 106 -3.77 8.37 -16.05
C ALA A 106 -2.35 8.51 -16.60
N PHE A 107 -2.16 9.52 -17.46
CA PHE A 107 -0.88 9.80 -18.10
C PHE A 107 -0.82 11.28 -18.47
N GLY A 108 0.21 12.00 -18.02
CA GLY A 108 0.28 13.44 -18.27
C GLY A 108 1.54 14.11 -17.75
N GLU A 109 1.68 15.40 -18.04
CA GLU A 109 2.76 16.20 -17.47
C GLU A 109 2.63 16.22 -15.94
N ALA A 110 3.71 15.89 -15.24
CA ALA A 110 3.70 15.72 -13.80
C ALA A 110 3.70 17.07 -13.06
N GLY A 111 3.02 17.09 -11.91
CA GLY A 111 3.27 18.02 -10.81
C GLY A 111 4.32 17.51 -9.81
N GLY A 112 5.04 16.42 -10.14
CA GLY A 112 5.92 15.72 -9.21
C GLY A 112 5.22 14.58 -8.45
N CYS A 113 5.97 13.57 -8.01
CA CYS A 113 5.54 12.80 -6.83
C CYS A 113 5.54 13.75 -5.64
N ASP A 114 4.36 14.21 -5.22
CA ASP A 114 4.24 15.00 -4.01
C ASP A 114 4.57 14.11 -2.79
N TRP A 115 5.46 14.62 -1.93
CA TRP A 115 5.94 13.94 -0.74
C TRP A 115 4.79 13.53 0.21
N GLN A 116 3.65 14.22 0.14
CA GLN A 116 2.42 13.87 0.87
C GLN A 116 1.85 12.50 0.47
N TYR A 117 2.15 12.02 -0.73
CA TYR A 117 1.73 10.70 -1.23
C TYR A 117 2.80 9.62 -1.01
N GLN A 118 3.94 9.95 -0.42
CA GLN A 118 4.90 8.94 0.00
C GLN A 118 4.35 8.22 1.22
N LEU A 119 4.05 6.93 1.08
CA LEU A 119 3.42 6.11 2.11
C LEU A 119 4.42 5.26 2.89
N SER A 120 5.56 4.90 2.31
CA SER A 120 6.63 4.23 3.06
C SER A 120 7.06 5.11 4.25
N GLY A 121 7.20 4.48 5.42
CA GLY A 121 7.54 5.16 6.67
C GLY A 121 6.91 4.52 7.91
N VAL A 122 6.98 5.24 9.02
CA VAL A 122 6.47 4.83 10.33
C VAL A 122 5.29 5.69 10.71
N TYR A 123 4.24 5.04 11.19
CA TYR A 123 3.02 5.68 11.66
C TYR A 123 2.72 5.23 13.09
N GLU A 124 2.18 6.13 13.89
CA GLU A 124 1.70 5.84 15.23
C GLU A 124 0.19 6.06 15.30
N SER A 125 -0.51 5.22 16.07
CA SER A 125 -1.94 5.39 16.30
C SER A 125 -2.20 6.64 17.14
N ASP A 126 -3.26 7.37 16.80
CA ASP A 126 -3.64 8.56 17.56
C ASP A 126 -4.30 8.23 18.92
N ASP A 127 -4.70 6.97 19.15
CA ASP A 127 -5.29 6.53 20.43
C ASP A 127 -4.20 6.29 21.49
N PRO A 128 -4.15 7.10 22.56
CA PRO A 128 -3.15 6.95 23.63
C PRO A 128 -3.38 5.73 24.52
N ARG A 129 -4.57 5.12 24.49
CA ARG A 129 -4.92 3.93 25.30
C ARG A 129 -4.48 2.63 24.63
N HIS A 130 -4.37 2.64 23.32
CA HIS A 130 -4.04 1.46 22.51
C HIS A 130 -2.96 1.84 21.51
N ARG A 131 -1.73 2.05 22.02
CA ARG A 131 -0.60 2.41 21.20
C ARG A 131 -0.33 1.31 20.16
N GLN A 132 -0.31 1.71 18.90
CA GLN A 132 0.06 0.86 17.78
C GLN A 132 1.08 1.60 16.91
N VAL A 133 2.02 0.85 16.34
CA VAL A 133 3.04 1.36 15.43
C VAL A 133 2.95 0.57 14.14
N LEU A 134 2.64 1.25 13.03
CA LEU A 134 2.61 0.66 11.70
C LEU A 134 3.84 1.11 10.92
N ARG A 135 4.61 0.15 10.41
CA ARG A 135 5.76 0.41 9.54
C ARG A 135 5.46 -0.09 8.15
N LEU A 136 5.36 0.82 7.18
CA LEU A 136 5.21 0.50 5.76
C LEU A 136 6.60 0.56 5.10
N ARG A 137 7.13 -0.59 4.71
CA ARG A 137 8.47 -0.67 4.11
C ARG A 137 8.42 -0.41 2.60
N PRO A 138 9.48 0.18 2.01
CA PRO A 138 9.54 0.44 0.56
C PRO A 138 9.42 -0.81 -0.32
N ASP A 139 9.74 -1.99 0.21
CA ASP A 139 9.58 -3.26 -0.49
C ASP A 139 8.14 -3.80 -0.52
N ARG A 140 7.16 -2.98 -0.11
CA ARG A 140 5.73 -3.32 -0.04
C ARG A 140 5.39 -4.40 0.99
N THR A 141 6.22 -4.54 2.01
CA THR A 141 5.90 -5.31 3.22
C THR A 141 5.63 -4.39 4.40
N PHE A 142 4.86 -4.85 5.39
CA PHE A 142 4.58 -4.07 6.60
C PHE A 142 4.89 -4.84 7.89
N LEU A 143 5.02 -4.08 8.97
CA LEU A 143 5.01 -4.58 10.35
C LEU A 143 4.09 -3.68 11.18
N LEU A 144 3.05 -4.28 11.76
CA LEU A 144 2.17 -3.63 12.72
C LEU A 144 2.45 -4.20 14.11
N THR A 145 2.87 -3.33 15.02
CA THR A 145 3.07 -3.65 16.43
C THR A 145 1.93 -3.05 17.24
N ARG A 146 1.31 -3.85 18.12
CA ARG A 146 0.32 -3.39 19.08
C ARG A 146 0.83 -3.60 20.50
N PHE A 147 0.78 -2.54 21.30
CA PHE A 147 1.17 -2.56 22.70
C PHE A 147 -0.09 -2.66 23.58
N GLY A 148 -0.19 -3.72 24.36
CA GLY A 148 -1.23 -3.92 25.38
C GLY A 148 -0.65 -3.85 26.79
N ASP A 149 -1.46 -4.24 27.79
CA ASP A 149 -1.10 -4.26 29.22
C ASP A 149 0.05 -5.25 29.51
N GLY A 150 1.28 -4.84 29.21
CA GLY A 150 2.50 -5.64 29.37
C GLY A 150 2.76 -6.69 28.28
N THR A 151 1.98 -6.69 27.19
CA THR A 151 2.18 -7.61 26.06
C THR A 151 2.37 -6.85 24.75
N GLU A 152 3.18 -7.41 23.86
CA GLU A 152 3.41 -6.92 22.51
C GLU A 152 2.93 -7.98 21.52
N SER A 153 2.19 -7.55 20.50
CA SER A 153 1.77 -8.42 19.40
C SER A 153 2.19 -7.83 18.08
N HIS A 154 2.53 -8.70 17.13
CA HIS A 154 3.00 -8.32 15.81
C HIS A 154 2.08 -8.89 14.74
N THR A 155 1.85 -8.11 13.69
CA THR A 155 1.19 -8.54 12.46
C THR A 155 2.05 -8.11 11.28
N THR A 156 2.34 -9.06 10.40
CA THR A 156 3.16 -8.88 9.19
C THR A 156 2.37 -9.22 7.95
N GLY A 157 2.84 -8.71 6.82
CA GLY A 157 2.25 -8.98 5.52
C GLY A 157 2.71 -8.02 4.44
N SER A 158 1.97 -7.97 3.34
CA SER A 158 2.20 -7.05 2.24
C SER A 158 1.22 -5.88 2.29
N TRP A 159 1.61 -4.78 1.65
CA TRP A 159 0.74 -3.63 1.48
C TRP A 159 0.76 -3.14 0.04
N GLY A 160 -0.33 -2.51 -0.37
CA GLY A 160 -0.41 -1.84 -1.65
C GLY A 160 -1.67 -1.01 -1.75
N LEU A 161 -1.82 -0.34 -2.88
CA LEU A 161 -2.93 0.58 -3.10
C LEU A 161 -4.00 -0.10 -3.94
N ALA A 162 -5.26 0.06 -3.53
CA ALA A 162 -6.40 -0.32 -4.35
C ALA A 162 -6.89 0.84 -5.22
N SER A 163 -6.54 2.07 -4.86
CA SER A 163 -6.74 3.29 -5.63
C SER A 163 -5.78 4.37 -5.13
N GLU A 164 -5.86 5.58 -5.67
CA GLU A 164 -5.07 6.74 -5.20
C GLU A 164 -5.27 7.05 -3.72
N LEU A 165 -6.43 6.71 -3.14
CA LEU A 165 -6.80 7.09 -1.77
C LEU A 165 -7.09 5.90 -0.85
N VAL A 166 -6.83 4.66 -1.30
CA VAL A 166 -7.15 3.45 -0.53
C VAL A 166 -5.92 2.56 -0.44
N LEU A 167 -5.44 2.39 0.79
CA LEU A 167 -4.38 1.46 1.18
C LEU A 167 -4.98 0.15 1.68
N LEU A 168 -4.38 -0.97 1.29
CA LEU A 168 -4.69 -2.29 1.78
C LEU A 168 -3.46 -2.91 2.46
N LEU A 169 -3.69 -3.58 3.58
CA LEU A 169 -2.72 -4.44 4.24
C LEU A 169 -3.21 -5.90 4.17
N ASP A 170 -2.49 -6.73 3.44
CA ASP A 170 -2.73 -8.16 3.32
C ASP A 170 -1.89 -8.90 4.35
N CYS A 171 -2.51 -9.34 5.44
CA CYS A 171 -1.82 -10.00 6.54
C CYS A 171 -1.49 -11.45 6.17
N GLU A 172 -0.34 -11.94 6.61
CA GLU A 172 0.06 -13.35 6.41
C GLU A 172 -0.93 -14.34 7.05
N ALA A 173 -1.64 -13.91 8.11
CA ALA A 173 -2.70 -14.68 8.75
C ALA A 173 -3.99 -14.80 7.91
N GLY A 174 -4.03 -14.22 6.70
CA GLY A 174 -5.17 -14.30 5.78
C GLY A 174 -6.22 -13.20 5.96
N SER A 175 -6.08 -12.32 6.95
CA SER A 175 -6.94 -11.14 7.12
C SER A 175 -6.47 -9.97 6.27
N ARG A 176 -7.40 -9.14 5.80
CA ARG A 176 -7.12 -7.89 5.09
C ARG A 176 -7.61 -6.69 5.91
N MET A 177 -6.78 -5.66 6.01
CA MET A 177 -7.17 -4.35 6.56
C MET A 177 -7.19 -3.32 5.44
N SER A 178 -8.09 -2.33 5.52
CA SER A 178 -8.16 -1.23 4.56
C SER A 178 -8.19 0.10 5.28
N PHE A 179 -7.53 1.08 4.65
CA PHE A 179 -7.38 2.43 5.15
C PHE A 179 -7.64 3.45 4.05
N GLN A 180 -8.39 4.48 4.38
CA GLN A 180 -8.48 5.70 3.60
C GLN A 180 -7.25 6.57 3.87
N LEU A 181 -6.62 7.04 2.80
CA LEU A 181 -5.52 7.98 2.86
C LEU A 181 -6.06 9.41 3.03
N ILE A 182 -5.43 10.17 3.92
CA ILE A 182 -5.65 11.61 4.06
C ILE A 182 -4.30 12.29 3.78
N PRO A 183 -3.94 12.52 2.50
CA PRO A 183 -2.60 12.95 2.10
C PRO A 183 -2.13 14.22 2.80
N ASP A 184 -2.99 15.25 2.84
CA ASP A 184 -2.69 16.55 3.45
C ASP A 184 -2.32 16.46 4.94
N ARG A 185 -2.74 15.37 5.61
CA ARG A 185 -2.46 15.10 7.02
C ARG A 185 -1.46 13.96 7.22
N GLN A 186 -1.01 13.33 6.14
CA GLN A 186 -0.23 12.09 6.16
C GLN A 186 -0.82 11.06 7.13
N ALA A 187 -2.15 10.93 7.10
CA ALA A 187 -2.88 10.08 8.02
C ALA A 187 -3.56 8.93 7.28
N LEU A 188 -3.68 7.80 7.97
CA LEU A 188 -4.42 6.62 7.54
C LEU A 188 -5.63 6.48 8.46
N LEU A 189 -6.81 6.41 7.90
CA LEU A 189 -8.06 6.23 8.66
C LEU A 189 -8.63 4.85 8.34
N SER A 190 -8.91 4.04 9.36
CA SER A 190 -9.58 2.75 9.15
C SER A 190 -10.95 2.94 8.50
N ASP A 191 -11.41 1.95 7.73
CA ASP A 191 -12.72 2.01 7.06
C ASP A 191 -13.90 2.27 8.01
N ASP A 192 -13.84 1.68 9.20
CA ASP A 192 -14.84 1.88 10.26
C ASP A 192 -14.65 3.18 11.04
N ARG A 193 -13.59 3.95 10.72
CA ARG A 193 -13.19 5.22 11.34
C ARG A 193 -12.97 5.14 12.84
N THR A 194 -12.72 3.94 13.37
CA THR A 194 -12.51 3.73 14.80
C THR A 194 -11.07 3.97 15.21
N PHE A 195 -10.10 3.90 14.29
CA PHE A 195 -8.70 4.20 14.56
C PHE A 195 -8.03 4.91 13.38
N SER A 196 -7.11 5.79 13.73
CA SER A 196 -6.27 6.51 12.77
C SER A 196 -4.80 6.38 13.14
N PHE A 197 -3.98 6.46 12.11
CA PHE A 197 -2.53 6.50 12.20
C PHE A 197 -2.03 7.81 11.61
N THR A 198 -1.09 8.46 12.27
CA THR A 198 -0.39 9.64 11.75
C THR A 198 1.06 9.27 11.45
N LYS A 199 1.56 9.70 10.28
CA LYS A 199 2.96 9.46 9.91
C LYS A 199 3.90 10.26 10.81
N VAL A 200 4.85 9.58 11.43
CA VAL A 200 5.84 10.19 12.34
C VAL A 200 7.26 10.19 11.76
N TYR A 201 7.58 9.26 10.86
CA TYR A 201 8.88 9.17 10.19
C TYR A 201 8.76 8.66 8.75
N LEU A 202 9.75 9.00 7.91
CA LEU A 202 9.98 8.43 6.57
C LEU A 202 10.76 7.11 6.66
#